data_AF-A0A7V1PHV8-F1
#
_entry.id   AF-A0A7V1PHV8-F1
#
_cell.length_a   1.000
_cell.length_b   1.000
_cell.length_c   1.000
_cell.angle_alpha   90.00
_cell.angle_beta   90.00
_cell.angle_gamma   90.00
#
_symmetry.space_group_name_H-M   'P 1'
#
loop_
_entity.id
_entity.type
_entity.pdbx_description
1 polymer ?
#
loop_
_entity_poly.entity_id
_entity_poly.type
_entity_poly.pdbx_seq_one_letter_code
_entity_poly.pdbx_strand_id
1 'polypeptide(L)'
;MLPKEVFWLDLRSKVKQMIKQVLEYSLNKELEAILKADYYQRTQLREGQRNGYRTRSLVTHIAGRIDNFLVPRARKKVKFRLLKRYQRRLDEKG
;
A
#
# COMPACT_ATOMS: atom_id res chain seq x y z
N MET A 1 -27.01 -1.01 20.16
CA MET A 1 -26.60 -0.37 18.90
C MET A 1 -27.67 -0.68 17.87
N LEU A 2 -28.19 0.32 17.14
CA LEU A 2 -29.27 0.08 16.16
C LEU A 2 -28.71 -0.67 14.94
N PRO A 3 -29.48 -1.56 14.27
CA PRO A 3 -29.01 -2.32 13.10
C PRO A 3 -28.39 -1.44 11.99
N LYS A 4 -28.94 -0.24 11.80
CA LYS A 4 -28.41 0.77 10.87
C LYS A 4 -26.98 1.21 11.23
N GLU A 5 -26.70 1.43 12.51
CA GLU A 5 -25.38 1.88 12.98
C GLU A 5 -24.33 0.78 12.82
N VAL A 6 -24.70 -0.47 13.12
CA VAL A 6 -23.84 -1.65 12.94
C VAL A 6 -23.48 -1.80 11.46
N PHE A 7 -24.47 -1.71 10.56
CA PHE A 7 -24.24 -1.77 9.12
C PHE A 7 -23.21 -0.74 8.62
N TRP A 8 -23.36 0.53 9.02
CA TRP A 8 -22.43 1.58 8.58
C TRP A 8 -21.04 1.43 9.18
N LEU A 9 -20.92 0.92 10.41
CA LEU A 9 -19.64 0.62 11.03
C LEU A 9 -18.91 -0.48 10.26
N ASP A 10 -19.60 -1.58 9.97
CA ASP A 10 -19.07 -2.72 9.23
C ASP A 10 -18.66 -2.34 7.82
N LEU A 11 -19.51 -1.57 7.12
CA LEU A 11 -19.21 -1.09 5.77
C LEU A 11 -17.94 -0.23 5.75
N ARG A 12 -17.81 0.73 6.67
CA ARG A 12 -16.61 1.58 6.77
C ARG A 12 -15.35 0.76 7.06
N SER A 13 -15.46 -0.24 7.93
CA SER A 13 -14.36 -1.15 8.25
C SER A 13 -13.91 -1.94 7.01
N LYS A 14 -14.86 -2.53 6.28
CA LYS A 14 -14.59 -3.29 5.04
C LYS A 14 -13.98 -2.42 3.94
N VAL A 15 -14.51 -1.22 3.73
CA VAL A 15 -13.95 -0.27 2.75
C VAL A 15 -12.51 0.10 3.12
N LYS A 16 -12.24 0.40 4.39
CA LYS A 16 -10.88 0.70 4.86
C LYS A 16 -9.92 -0.47 4.62
N GLN A 17 -10.36 -1.70 4.89
CA GLN A 17 -9.56 -2.90 4.65
C GLN A 17 -9.28 -3.11 3.16
N MET A 18 -10.27 -2.90 2.30
CA MET A 18 -10.11 -3.01 0.85
C MET A 18 -9.08 -2.01 0.32
N ILE A 19 -9.15 -0.74 0.75
CA ILE A 19 -8.17 0.27 0.31
C ILE A 19 -6.76 -0.09 0.80
N LYS A 20 -6.63 -0.59 2.03
CA LYS A 20 -5.35 -1.11 2.54
C LYS A 20 -4.78 -2.20 1.62
N GLN A 21 -5.59 -3.20 1.26
CA GLN A 21 -5.16 -4.30 0.40
C GLN A 21 -4.76 -3.82 -1.00
N VAL A 22 -5.55 -2.93 -1.61
CA VAL A 22 -5.24 -2.35 -2.93
C VAL A 22 -3.93 -1.57 -2.90
N LEU A 23 -3.69 -0.81 -1.83
CA LEU A 23 -2.47 -0.03 -1.67
C LEU A 23 -1.24 -0.94 -1.50
N GLU A 24 -1.32 -1.96 -0.65
CA GLU A 24 -0.24 -2.94 -0.46
C GLU A 24 0.05 -3.73 -1.74
N TYR A 25 -0.98 -4.16 -2.46
CA TYR A 25 -0.85 -4.84 -3.74
C TYR A 25 -0.16 -3.95 -4.78
N SER A 26 -0.64 -2.71 -4.93
CA SER A 26 -0.13 -1.78 -5.93
C SER A 26 1.33 -1.40 -5.65
N LEU A 27 1.71 -1.22 -4.39
CA LEU A 27 3.10 -0.99 -4.01
C LEU A 27 3.99 -2.21 -4.28
N ASN A 28 3.48 -3.43 -4.09
CA ASN A 28 4.22 -4.63 -4.46
C ASN A 28 4.45 -4.70 -5.96
N LYS A 29 3.42 -4.45 -6.77
CA LYS A 29 3.53 -4.42 -8.23
C LYS A 29 4.48 -3.33 -8.71
N GLU A 30 4.45 -2.16 -8.09
CA GLU A 30 5.40 -1.10 -8.38
C GLU A 30 6.84 -1.53 -8.04
N LEU A 31 7.06 -2.23 -6.92
CA LEU A 31 8.39 -2.74 -6.60
C LEU A 31 8.86 -3.82 -7.58
N GLU A 32 7.97 -4.71 -8.04
CA GLU A 32 8.30 -5.73 -9.05
C GLU A 32 8.75 -5.09 -10.35
N ALA A 33 8.04 -4.05 -10.80
CA ALA A 33 8.42 -3.26 -11.96
C ALA A 33 9.78 -2.58 -11.78
N ILE A 34 10.05 -1.99 -10.60
CA ILE A 34 11.34 -1.36 -10.29
C ILE A 34 12.48 -2.40 -10.27
N LEU A 35 12.23 -3.60 -9.73
CA LEU A 35 13.24 -4.66 -9.62
C LEU A 35 13.37 -5.51 -10.88
N LYS A 36 12.48 -5.33 -11.88
CA LYS A 36 12.35 -6.17 -13.07
C LYS A 36 12.25 -7.67 -12.73
N ALA A 37 11.56 -7.97 -11.63
CA ALA A 37 11.39 -9.32 -11.14
C ALA A 37 10.17 -9.43 -10.23
N ASP A 38 9.34 -10.44 -10.47
CA ASP A 38 8.25 -10.83 -9.58
C ASP A 38 8.78 -11.41 -8.25
N TYR A 39 7.88 -11.59 -7.30
CA TYR A 39 8.21 -12.22 -6.02
C TYR A 39 8.79 -13.63 -6.23
N TYR A 40 10.00 -13.86 -5.68
CA TYR A 40 10.80 -15.09 -5.84
C TYR A 40 11.14 -15.53 -7.26
N GLN A 41 10.79 -14.77 -8.30
CA GLN A 41 11.08 -15.12 -9.68
C GLN A 41 12.59 -15.15 -9.94
N ARG A 42 13.09 -16.25 -10.50
CA ARG A 42 14.47 -16.35 -10.97
C ARG A 42 14.56 -15.70 -12.35
N THR A 43 15.33 -14.61 -12.46
CA THR A 43 15.54 -13.88 -13.72
C THR A 43 16.90 -13.20 -13.71
N GLN A 44 17.54 -13.14 -14.88
CA GLN A 44 18.80 -12.43 -15.07
C GLN A 44 18.60 -10.90 -15.18
N LEU A 45 17.37 -10.44 -15.45
CA LEU A 45 17.05 -9.01 -15.61
C LEU A 45 16.91 -8.25 -14.29
N ARG A 46 17.06 -8.93 -13.14
CA ARG A 46 16.75 -8.39 -11.82
C ARG A 46 17.68 -7.23 -11.42
N GLU A 47 17.11 -6.08 -11.07
CA GLU A 47 17.84 -4.85 -10.71
C GLU A 47 17.87 -4.55 -9.19
N GLY A 48 17.76 -5.59 -8.36
CA GLY A 48 17.91 -5.48 -6.91
C GLY A 48 17.21 -6.61 -6.15
N GLN A 49 17.28 -6.55 -4.82
CA GLN A 49 16.66 -7.55 -3.96
C GLN A 49 15.61 -6.91 -3.06
N ARG A 50 14.52 -7.62 -2.82
CA ARG A 50 13.55 -7.27 -1.77
C ARG A 50 14.23 -7.36 -0.39
N ASN A 51 13.78 -6.55 0.54
CA ASN A 51 14.33 -6.44 1.90
C ASN A 51 13.22 -6.22 2.94
N GLY A 52 12.23 -7.10 2.90
CA GLY A 52 11.06 -7.07 3.78
C GLY A 52 10.13 -5.89 3.54
N TYR A 53 9.43 -5.49 4.59
CA TYR A 53 8.43 -4.43 4.57
C TYR A 53 8.71 -3.41 5.67
N ARG A 54 8.09 -2.23 5.55
CA ARG A 54 7.89 -1.29 6.66
C ARG A 54 6.41 -0.96 6.76
N THR A 55 5.94 -0.65 7.96
CA THR A 55 4.57 -0.18 8.16
C THR A 55 4.49 1.33 7.94
N ARG A 56 3.37 1.79 7.40
CA ARG A 56 3.02 3.22 7.29
C ARG A 56 1.54 3.42 7.56
N SER A 57 1.17 4.69 7.78
CA SER A 57 -0.22 5.15 7.81
C SER A 57 -0.43 6.29 6.83
N LEU A 58 -1.64 6.38 6.28
CA LEU A 58 -2.03 7.34 5.24
C LEU A 58 -3.45 7.79 5.51
N VAL A 59 -3.68 9.09 5.49
CA VAL A 59 -5.03 9.67 5.52
C VAL A 59 -5.52 9.79 4.09
N THR A 60 -6.61 9.09 3.80
CA THR A 60 -7.37 9.11 2.53
C THR A 60 -8.63 9.95 2.72
N HIS A 61 -9.17 10.54 1.65
CA HIS A 61 -10.45 11.22 1.74
C HIS A 61 -11.61 10.22 1.77
N ILE A 62 -11.49 9.10 1.03
CA ILE A 62 -12.53 8.06 0.95
C ILE A 62 -12.77 7.33 2.29
N ALA A 63 -11.73 6.88 2.98
CA ALA A 63 -11.87 6.03 4.18
C ALA A 63 -11.20 6.60 5.44
N GLY A 64 -10.76 7.85 5.38
CA GLY A 64 -10.00 8.48 6.45
C GLY A 64 -8.63 7.81 6.65
N ARG A 65 -8.21 7.67 7.90
CA ARG A 65 -6.89 7.14 8.25
C ARG A 65 -6.81 5.63 8.06
N ILE A 66 -5.90 5.19 7.20
CA ILE A 66 -5.50 3.79 7.01
C ILE A 66 -4.21 3.56 7.76
N ASP A 67 -4.23 2.59 8.67
CA ASP A 67 -3.09 2.28 9.55
C ASP A 67 -2.39 0.98 9.18
N ASN A 68 -1.10 0.94 9.50
CA ASN A 68 -0.27 -0.26 9.48
C ASN A 68 -0.31 -1.01 8.14
N PHE A 69 -0.32 -0.27 7.02
CA PHE A 69 -0.17 -0.88 5.72
C PHE A 69 1.30 -1.13 5.40
N LEU A 70 1.55 -2.22 4.69
CA LEU A 70 2.88 -2.68 4.35
C LEU A 70 3.39 -1.98 3.08
N VAL A 71 4.55 -1.34 3.22
CA VAL A 71 5.31 -0.80 2.09
C VAL A 71 6.51 -1.71 1.85
N PRO A 72 6.60 -2.36 0.68
CA PRO A 72 7.70 -3.25 0.38
C PRO A 72 8.99 -2.45 0.26
N ARG A 73 10.11 -3.08 0.61
CA ARG A 73 11.43 -2.48 0.60
C ARG A 73 12.34 -3.23 -0.35
N ALA A 74 13.27 -2.50 -0.95
CA ALA A 74 14.45 -3.08 -1.59
C ALA A 74 15.69 -2.87 -0.72
N ARG A 75 16.72 -3.69 -0.98
CA ARG A 75 18.05 -3.55 -0.36
C ARG A 75 18.74 -2.25 -0.78
N LYS A 76 18.49 -1.82 -2.03
CA LYS A 76 18.90 -0.49 -2.54
C LYS A 76 17.76 0.53 -2.37
N LYS A 77 18.11 1.82 -2.37
CA LYS A 77 17.11 2.90 -2.29
C LYS A 77 16.24 2.89 -3.54
N VAL A 78 14.92 2.84 -3.36
CA VAL A 78 13.91 2.95 -4.42
C VAL A 78 12.97 4.12 -4.15
N LYS A 79 12.31 4.61 -5.21
CA LYS A 79 11.33 5.68 -5.15
C LYS A 79 10.01 5.18 -5.75
N PHE A 80 8.98 5.12 -4.92
CA PHE A 80 7.62 4.83 -5.34
C PHE A 80 6.98 6.11 -5.92
N ARG A 81 6.21 5.94 -7.00
CA ARG A 81 5.35 6.93 -7.63
C ARG A 81 4.00 6.96 -6.94
N LEU A 82 3.45 5.78 -6.59
CA LEU A 82 2.14 5.67 -5.94
C LEU A 82 2.13 6.30 -4.54
N LEU A 83 3.26 6.27 -3.84
CA LEU A 83 3.40 6.82 -2.50
C LEU A 83 4.69 7.62 -2.36
N LYS A 84 4.58 8.95 -2.34
CA LYS A 84 5.74 9.83 -2.12
C LYS A 84 6.35 9.58 -0.73
N ARG A 85 7.65 9.82 -0.62
CA ARG A 85 8.35 9.74 0.68
C ARG A 85 7.68 10.69 1.68
N TYR A 86 7.48 10.20 2.90
CA TYR A 86 6.87 10.94 4.01
C TYR A 86 5.45 11.47 3.77
N GLN A 87 4.79 11.10 2.67
CA GLN A 87 3.40 11.47 2.42
C GLN A 87 2.47 10.86 3.48
N ARG A 88 1.79 11.71 4.26
CA ARG A 88 0.87 11.29 5.34
C ARG A 88 -0.61 11.48 4.97
N ARG A 89 -0.88 12.30 3.95
CA ARG A 89 -2.22 12.54 3.40
C ARG A 89 -2.16 12.33 1.88
N LEU A 90 -3.12 11.59 1.35
CA LEU A 90 -3.33 11.47 -0.08
C LEU A 90 -4.38 12.51 -0.45
N ASP A 91 -4.00 13.46 -1.30
CA ASP A 91 -4.99 14.25 -2.00
C ASP A 91 -5.37 13.45 -3.24
N GLU A 92 -6.53 12.81 -3.19
CA GLU A 92 -7.08 11.98 -4.28
C GLU A 92 -7.56 12.84 -5.45
N LYS A 93 -7.49 14.17 -5.30
CA LYS A 93 -7.56 15.14 -6.39
C LYS A 93 -6.25 15.06 -7.18
N GLY A 94 -6.18 14.08 -8.08
CA GLY A 94 -5.38 14.21 -9.30
C GLY A 94 -5.95 15.32 -10.16
#